data_AF-A0A1J0RCA0-F1
#
_entry.id   AF-A0A1J0RCA0-F1
#
_cell.length_a   1.000
_cell.length_b   1.000
_cell.length_c   1.000
_cell.angle_alpha   90.00
_cell.angle_beta   90.00
_cell.angle_gamma   90.00
#
_symmetry.space_group_name_H-M   'P 1'
#
loop_
_entity.id
_entity.type
_entity.pdbx_description
1 polymer ?
#
loop_
_entity_poly.entity_id
_entity_poly.type
_entity_poly.pdbx_seq_one_letter_code
_entity_poly.pdbx_strand_id
1 'polypeptide(L)'
;MNGQTATTEAAKKDFGSLYNTWTLAEAAEENTKKRCLMLGLAAEARSRASQAALNIETASKTYKQAVAAIHQHKVRLRAIHEATKLQITEGKTPGTSPSSANHAAILFKLVQSNTQACKMSTGGDSDSFNGNKPKFSQLKNIKLTTLANIHKGFATTTLSIASATGGCPNAQAVTDIQSRLAGCQIAAATTTTYAFSTLKATSDKGQIKADIFDAATENSDCHKTIRNLLENAGPEAKLQKAICDGLKTKQPVVQPLRRSSGDSLAALHSIQLFIRNCDADLQSNADAHSGPQAEKLKRYIKEAYKKHTYRI
;
A
#
# COMPACT_ATOMS: atom_id res chain seq x y z
N MET A 1 3.96 20.96 25.60
CA MET A 1 2.86 20.17 26.19
C MET A 1 3.28 18.71 26.20
N ASN A 2 3.89 18.26 27.30
CA ASN A 2 4.44 16.91 27.46
C ASN A 2 3.35 15.97 27.98
N GLY A 3 2.46 15.52 27.09
CA GLY A 3 1.67 14.32 27.30
C GLY A 3 2.33 13.21 26.50
N GLN A 4 2.96 12.24 27.16
CA GLN A 4 3.57 11.08 26.49
C GLN A 4 2.46 10.30 25.76
N THR A 5 2.33 10.53 24.46
CA THR A 5 1.43 9.78 23.58
C THR A 5 2.00 8.37 23.40
N ALA A 6 1.31 7.36 23.93
CA ALA A 6 1.63 5.97 23.66
C ALA A 6 1.08 5.56 22.28
N THR A 7 1.74 4.61 21.61
CA THR A 7 1.17 3.98 20.40
C THR A 7 -0.17 3.34 20.76
N THR A 8 -1.12 3.34 19.83
CA THR A 8 -2.50 2.89 20.15
C THR A 8 -2.55 1.42 20.56
N GLU A 9 -1.66 0.54 20.05
CA GLU A 9 -1.55 -0.83 20.56
C GLU A 9 -1.08 -0.90 22.02
N ALA A 10 -0.04 -0.15 22.38
CA ALA A 10 0.47 -0.13 23.75
C ALA A 10 -0.57 0.43 24.72
N ALA A 11 -1.27 1.48 24.29
CA ALA A 11 -2.35 2.08 25.06
C ALA A 11 -3.56 1.15 25.19
N LYS A 12 -3.95 0.42 24.14
CA LYS A 12 -5.01 -0.60 24.21
C LYS A 12 -4.68 -1.67 25.26
N LYS A 13 -3.44 -2.15 25.29
CA LYS A 13 -2.97 -3.11 26.30
C LYS A 13 -3.02 -2.52 27.70
N ASP A 14 -2.57 -1.28 27.86
CA ASP A 14 -2.60 -0.58 29.14
C ASP A 14 -4.04 -0.38 29.65
N PHE A 15 -4.97 0.06 28.81
CA PHE A 15 -6.38 0.18 29.17
C PHE A 15 -7.00 -1.16 29.61
N GLY A 16 -6.65 -2.28 28.96
CA GLY A 16 -7.07 -3.61 29.40
C GLY A 16 -6.53 -3.96 30.79
N SER A 17 -5.27 -3.62 31.07
CA SER A 17 -4.67 -3.82 32.40
C SER A 17 -5.34 -2.95 33.47
N LEU A 18 -5.61 -1.68 33.16
CA LEU A 18 -6.29 -0.75 34.06
C LEU A 18 -7.73 -1.17 34.35
N TYR A 19 -8.48 -1.60 33.33
CA TYR A 19 -9.81 -2.17 33.50
C TYR A 19 -9.79 -3.30 34.53
N ASN A 20 -8.93 -4.31 34.33
CA ASN A 20 -8.82 -5.45 35.26
C ASN A 20 -8.40 -5.00 36.67
N THR A 21 -7.49 -4.04 36.77
CA THR A 21 -7.00 -3.53 38.07
C THR A 21 -8.13 -2.88 38.86
N TRP A 22 -8.92 -2.03 38.22
CA TRP A 22 -10.00 -1.33 38.90
C TRP A 22 -11.22 -2.20 39.15
N THR A 23 -11.54 -3.18 38.29
CA THR A 23 -12.57 -4.18 38.61
C THR A 23 -12.18 -5.06 39.79
N LEU A 24 -10.89 -5.41 39.94
CA LEU A 24 -10.43 -6.16 41.11
C LEU A 24 -10.45 -5.31 42.38
N ALA A 25 -10.03 -4.04 42.29
CA ALA A 25 -10.08 -3.12 43.43
C ALA A 25 -11.52 -2.85 43.88
N GLU A 26 -12.43 -2.73 42.92
CA GLU A 26 -13.87 -2.55 43.13
C GLU A 26 -14.49 -3.71 43.88
N ALA A 27 -14.21 -4.95 43.47
CA ALA A 27 -14.70 -6.16 44.13
C ALA A 27 -14.21 -6.28 45.59
N ALA A 28 -13.06 -5.69 45.90
CA ALA A 28 -12.49 -5.67 47.24
C ALA A 28 -12.94 -4.46 48.09
N GLU A 29 -13.67 -3.49 47.53
CA GLU A 29 -14.04 -2.25 48.21
C GLU A 29 -15.43 -2.35 48.83
N GLU A 30 -15.50 -2.27 50.16
CA GLU A 30 -16.75 -2.33 50.92
C GLU A 30 -17.58 -1.05 50.80
N ASN A 31 -16.93 0.11 50.63
CA ASN A 31 -17.63 1.38 50.53
C ASN A 31 -18.26 1.57 49.15
N THR A 32 -19.60 1.65 49.09
CA THR A 32 -20.36 1.80 47.85
C THR A 32 -19.93 3.00 46.99
N LYS A 33 -19.62 4.15 47.60
CA LYS A 33 -19.18 5.35 46.87
C LYS A 33 -17.82 5.15 46.22
N LYS A 34 -16.87 4.58 46.96
CA LYS A 34 -15.54 4.26 46.41
C LYS A 34 -15.61 3.20 45.31
N ARG A 35 -16.50 2.22 45.48
CA ARG A 35 -16.81 1.21 44.46
C ARG A 35 -17.30 1.86 43.16
N CYS A 36 -18.22 2.81 43.25
CA CYS A 36 -18.69 3.58 42.10
C CYS A 36 -17.59 4.36 41.38
N LEU A 37 -16.63 4.93 42.11
CA LEU A 37 -15.48 5.61 41.52
C LEU A 37 -14.58 4.62 40.77
N MET A 38 -14.26 3.46 41.35
CA MET A 38 -13.46 2.43 40.68
C MET A 38 -14.16 1.87 39.44
N LEU A 39 -15.47 1.63 39.51
CA LEU A 39 -16.28 1.23 38.34
C LEU A 39 -16.28 2.31 37.26
N GLY A 40 -16.34 3.59 37.63
CA GLY A 40 -16.23 4.70 36.67
C GLY A 40 -14.90 4.69 35.92
N LEU A 41 -13.79 4.51 36.64
CA LEU A 41 -12.47 4.35 36.02
C LEU A 41 -12.39 3.12 35.11
N ALA A 42 -12.94 1.98 35.54
CA ALA A 42 -13.00 0.76 34.74
C ALA A 42 -13.83 0.95 33.46
N ALA A 43 -14.99 1.59 33.56
CA ALA A 43 -15.84 1.89 32.41
C ALA A 43 -15.13 2.81 31.40
N GLU A 44 -14.43 3.84 31.87
CA GLU A 44 -13.63 4.72 31.03
C GLU A 44 -12.46 3.99 30.36
N ALA A 45 -11.74 3.13 31.08
CA ALA A 45 -10.69 2.28 30.49
C ALA A 45 -11.25 1.40 29.37
N ARG A 46 -12.39 0.74 29.61
CA ARG A 46 -13.05 -0.11 28.61
C ARG A 46 -13.49 0.68 27.39
N SER A 47 -14.06 1.88 27.59
CA SER A 47 -14.47 2.78 26.51
C SER A 47 -13.27 3.16 25.63
N ARG A 48 -12.17 3.62 26.26
CA ARG A 48 -10.94 3.96 25.54
C ARG A 48 -10.30 2.77 24.84
N ALA A 49 -10.32 1.58 25.44
CA ALA A 49 -9.84 0.35 24.81
C ALA A 49 -10.64 0.00 23.54
N SER A 50 -11.97 0.19 23.59
CA SER A 50 -12.87 -0.06 22.47
C SER A 50 -12.65 0.95 21.34
N GLN A 51 -12.53 2.23 21.67
CA GLN A 51 -12.21 3.28 20.69
C GLN A 51 -10.82 3.07 20.07
N ALA A 52 -9.82 2.72 20.89
CA ALA A 52 -8.47 2.38 20.42
C ALA A 52 -8.51 1.21 19.42
N ALA A 53 -9.29 0.15 19.72
CA ALA A 53 -9.46 -0.99 18.84
C ALA A 53 -10.10 -0.60 17.49
N LEU A 54 -11.18 0.20 17.52
CA LEU A 54 -11.85 0.67 16.30
C LEU A 54 -10.93 1.54 15.44
N ASN A 55 -10.15 2.42 16.08
CA ASN A 55 -9.20 3.28 15.38
C ASN A 55 -8.05 2.46 14.74
N ILE A 56 -7.51 1.47 15.47
CA ILE A 56 -6.51 0.53 14.93
C ILE A 56 -7.09 -0.23 13.74
N GLU A 57 -8.30 -0.77 13.87
CA GLU A 57 -8.93 -1.55 12.81
C GLU A 57 -9.14 -0.71 11.54
N THR A 58 -9.66 0.50 11.71
CA THR A 58 -9.86 1.45 10.60
C THR A 58 -8.54 1.79 9.91
N ALA A 59 -7.50 2.13 10.67
CA ALA A 59 -6.18 2.40 10.12
C ALA A 59 -5.56 1.17 9.43
N SER A 60 -5.69 -0.01 10.05
CA SER A 60 -5.21 -1.29 9.52
C SER A 60 -5.86 -1.63 8.18
N LYS A 61 -7.16 -1.36 8.03
CA LYS A 61 -7.87 -1.55 6.76
C LYS A 61 -7.26 -0.70 5.65
N THR A 62 -7.00 0.58 5.91
CA THR A 62 -6.38 1.48 4.93
C THR A 62 -4.97 1.04 4.57
N TYR A 63 -4.14 0.66 5.55
CA TYR A 63 -2.80 0.14 5.27
C TYR A 63 -2.84 -1.17 4.47
N LYS A 64 -3.72 -2.10 4.81
CA LYS A 64 -3.89 -3.36 4.07
C LYS A 64 -4.30 -3.12 2.62
N GLN A 65 -5.19 -2.16 2.37
CA GLN A 65 -5.58 -1.77 1.02
C GLN A 65 -4.38 -1.21 0.23
N ALA A 66 -3.57 -0.33 0.85
CA ALA A 66 -2.35 0.19 0.24
C ALA A 66 -1.34 -0.93 -0.09
N VAL A 67 -1.09 -1.83 0.86
CA VAL A 67 -0.19 -2.99 0.68
C VAL A 67 -0.69 -3.91 -0.43
N ALA A 68 -1.99 -4.22 -0.46
CA ALA A 68 -2.58 -5.06 -1.48
C ALA A 68 -2.44 -4.44 -2.88
N ALA A 69 -2.70 -3.13 -3.02
CA ALA A 69 -2.53 -2.43 -4.29
C ALA A 69 -1.07 -2.43 -4.75
N ILE A 70 -0.11 -2.16 -3.84
CA ILE A 70 1.33 -2.24 -4.14
C ILE A 70 1.71 -3.66 -4.56
N HIS A 71 1.19 -4.68 -3.88
CA HIS A 71 1.45 -6.07 -4.23
C HIS A 71 0.93 -6.43 -5.62
N GLN A 72 -0.29 -6.03 -5.97
CA GLN A 72 -0.84 -6.20 -7.31
C GLN A 72 0.03 -5.53 -8.38
N HIS A 73 0.50 -4.32 -8.13
CA HIS A 73 1.42 -3.63 -9.04
C HIS A 73 2.74 -4.39 -9.19
N LYS A 74 3.32 -4.87 -8.09
CA LYS A 74 4.54 -5.71 -8.12
C LYS A 74 4.33 -6.96 -8.96
N VAL A 75 3.23 -7.69 -8.79
CA VAL A 75 2.91 -8.88 -9.59
C VAL A 75 2.86 -8.55 -11.08
N ARG A 76 2.24 -7.43 -11.46
CA ARG A 76 2.23 -6.97 -12.86
C ARG A 76 3.64 -6.67 -13.37
N LEU A 77 4.47 -5.98 -12.58
CA LEU A 77 5.88 -5.74 -12.93
C LEU A 77 6.66 -7.05 -13.09
N ARG A 78 6.37 -8.08 -12.28
CA ARG A 78 6.98 -9.40 -12.46
C ARG A 78 6.61 -10.04 -13.79
N ALA A 79 5.33 -10.01 -14.16
CA ALA A 79 4.88 -10.55 -15.44
C ALA A 79 5.51 -9.81 -16.63
N ILE A 80 5.61 -8.47 -16.55
CA ILE A 80 6.31 -7.67 -17.56
C ILE A 80 7.78 -8.06 -17.64
N HIS A 81 8.46 -8.18 -16.50
CA HIS A 81 9.86 -8.58 -16.45
C HIS A 81 10.09 -9.95 -17.11
N GLU A 82 9.25 -10.95 -16.85
CA GLU A 82 9.34 -12.25 -17.53
C GLU A 82 9.11 -12.12 -19.03
N ALA A 83 8.14 -11.30 -19.45
CA ALA A 83 7.89 -11.04 -20.87
C ALA A 83 9.10 -10.38 -21.56
N THR A 84 9.88 -9.53 -20.87
CA THR A 84 11.11 -8.93 -21.46
C THR A 84 12.19 -9.95 -21.82
N LYS A 85 12.08 -11.19 -21.34
CA LYS A 85 12.98 -12.30 -21.71
C LYS A 85 12.59 -12.93 -23.05
N LEU A 86 11.43 -12.60 -23.61
CA LEU A 86 10.98 -13.14 -24.88
C LEU A 86 11.73 -12.48 -26.05
N GLN A 87 12.24 -13.31 -26.96
CA GLN A 87 12.98 -12.88 -28.15
C GLN A 87 12.39 -13.55 -29.39
N ILE A 88 12.34 -12.79 -30.49
CA ILE A 88 11.97 -13.33 -31.79
C ILE A 88 13.21 -13.94 -32.42
N THR A 89 13.11 -15.19 -32.84
CA THR A 89 14.15 -15.93 -33.56
C THR A 89 13.56 -16.60 -34.79
N GLU A 90 14.41 -17.17 -35.62
CA GLU A 90 14.01 -17.99 -36.76
C GLU A 90 13.20 -19.23 -36.33
N GLY A 91 12.07 -19.44 -36.99
CA GLY A 91 11.29 -20.67 -36.92
C GLY A 91 11.90 -21.74 -37.81
N LYS A 92 12.41 -22.82 -37.20
CA LYS A 92 13.07 -23.92 -37.91
C LYS A 92 12.15 -25.09 -38.30
N THR A 93 10.84 -24.86 -38.29
CA THR A 93 9.87 -25.91 -38.61
C THR A 93 10.01 -26.31 -40.08
N PRO A 94 10.24 -27.59 -40.40
CA PRO A 94 10.27 -28.07 -41.77
C PRO A 94 8.94 -27.80 -42.46
N GLY A 95 8.99 -27.33 -43.71
CA GLY A 95 7.80 -27.17 -44.53
C GLY A 95 8.13 -26.67 -45.93
N THR A 96 7.22 -26.90 -46.86
CA THR A 96 7.32 -26.40 -48.24
C THR A 96 6.93 -24.92 -48.24
N SER A 97 7.81 -24.05 -48.74
CA SER A 97 7.43 -22.65 -48.99
C SER A 97 6.35 -22.64 -50.08
N PRO A 98 5.28 -21.83 -49.98
CA PRO A 98 4.30 -21.71 -51.06
C PRO A 98 5.02 -21.19 -52.31
N SER A 99 5.24 -22.08 -53.28
CA SER A 99 6.05 -21.77 -54.46
C SER A 99 5.24 -20.93 -55.44
N SER A 100 5.46 -19.63 -55.42
CA SER A 100 5.12 -18.76 -56.54
C SER A 100 6.30 -17.83 -56.79
N ALA A 101 6.50 -17.40 -58.04
CA ALA A 101 7.74 -16.78 -58.52
C ALA A 101 8.27 -15.59 -57.68
N ASN A 102 7.39 -14.97 -56.89
CA ASN A 102 7.66 -13.75 -56.13
C ASN A 102 7.36 -13.86 -54.62
N HIS A 103 7.15 -15.07 -54.07
CA HIS A 103 6.76 -15.23 -52.68
C HIS A 103 7.61 -16.26 -51.93
N ALA A 104 8.16 -15.88 -50.79
CA ALA A 104 8.82 -16.76 -49.84
C ALA A 104 8.20 -16.60 -48.44
N ALA A 105 7.88 -17.72 -47.78
CA ALA A 105 7.38 -17.69 -46.41
C ALA A 105 8.54 -17.78 -45.41
N ILE A 106 8.77 -16.71 -44.65
CA ILE A 106 9.73 -16.66 -43.54
C ILE A 106 8.98 -16.98 -42.24
N LEU A 107 9.51 -17.91 -41.47
CA LEU A 107 8.94 -18.30 -40.19
C LEU A 107 9.72 -17.66 -39.04
N PHE A 108 8.99 -17.08 -38.10
CA PHE A 108 9.53 -16.57 -36.85
C PHE A 108 8.90 -17.33 -35.68
N LYS A 109 9.67 -17.50 -34.61
CA LYS A 109 9.19 -18.07 -33.35
C LYS A 109 9.59 -17.18 -32.18
N LEU A 110 8.75 -17.16 -31.16
CA LEU A 110 9.09 -16.54 -29.88
C LEU A 110 9.79 -17.58 -29.01
N VAL A 111 10.95 -17.23 -28.49
CA VAL A 111 11.72 -18.06 -27.55
C VAL A 111 12.03 -17.28 -26.28
N GLN A 112 12.30 -17.98 -25.20
CA GLN A 112 12.81 -17.37 -23.98
C GLN A 112 14.33 -17.23 -24.07
N SER A 113 14.83 -16.04 -23.78
CA SER A 113 16.24 -15.75 -23.66
C SER A 113 16.71 -15.89 -22.22
N ASN A 114 17.95 -16.32 -22.07
CA ASN A 114 18.64 -16.32 -20.77
C ASN A 114 19.22 -14.95 -20.43
N THR A 115 19.16 -13.97 -21.33
CA THR A 115 19.61 -12.60 -21.06
C THR A 115 18.55 -11.80 -20.32
N GLN A 116 18.88 -11.34 -19.11
CA GLN A 116 17.98 -10.51 -18.29
C GLN A 116 18.25 -9.02 -18.54
N ALA A 117 17.19 -8.26 -18.82
CA ALA A 117 17.29 -6.81 -18.96
C ALA A 117 17.60 -6.11 -17.63
N CYS A 118 17.05 -6.61 -16.52
CA CYS A 118 17.24 -6.08 -15.17
C CYS A 118 17.09 -7.19 -14.12
N LYS A 119 17.67 -7.04 -12.93
CA LYS A 119 17.43 -7.97 -11.80
C LYS A 119 16.27 -7.43 -10.97
N MET A 120 15.28 -8.28 -10.68
CA MET A 120 14.27 -7.94 -9.67
C MET A 120 14.80 -8.25 -8.27
N SER A 121 14.64 -7.30 -7.35
CA SER A 121 15.00 -7.51 -5.94
C SER A 121 14.12 -8.58 -5.31
N THR A 122 14.77 -9.48 -4.58
CA THR A 122 14.19 -10.54 -3.76
C THR A 122 14.18 -10.13 -2.30
N GLY A 123 13.44 -10.84 -1.44
CA GLY A 123 13.29 -10.49 -0.03
C GLY A 123 14.58 -10.54 0.80
N GLY A 124 15.63 -11.17 0.28
CA GLY A 124 16.96 -11.25 0.92
C GLY A 124 18.00 -10.30 0.33
N ASP A 125 17.67 -9.55 -0.73
CA ASP A 125 18.60 -8.55 -1.28
C ASP A 125 18.71 -7.36 -0.29
N SER A 126 19.92 -6.80 -0.18
CA SER A 126 20.16 -5.58 0.62
C SER A 126 19.28 -4.43 0.12
N ASP A 127 18.88 -3.54 1.04
CA ASP A 127 18.06 -2.37 0.71
C ASP A 127 18.66 -1.60 -0.47
N SER A 128 17.97 -1.63 -1.62
CA SER A 128 18.46 -1.04 -2.87
C SER A 128 18.62 0.48 -2.79
N PHE A 129 18.09 1.10 -1.72
CA PHE A 129 18.29 2.52 -1.46
C PHE A 129 19.65 2.84 -0.80
N ASN A 130 20.44 1.87 -0.34
CA ASN A 130 21.80 2.08 0.18
C ASN A 130 21.96 3.32 1.11
N GLY A 131 21.00 3.53 2.02
CA GLY A 131 20.97 4.69 2.93
C GLY A 131 20.29 5.96 2.37
N ASN A 132 20.13 6.07 1.05
CA ASN A 132 19.35 7.12 0.36
C ASN A 132 17.86 6.81 0.36
N LYS A 133 17.29 6.59 1.55
CA LYS A 133 15.87 6.30 1.69
C LYS A 133 15.03 7.49 1.21
N PRO A 134 13.92 7.26 0.50
CA PRO A 134 13.01 8.33 0.13
C PRO A 134 12.54 9.09 1.36
N LYS A 135 12.61 10.42 1.30
CA LYS A 135 11.92 11.28 2.28
C LYS A 135 10.43 11.23 1.98
N PHE A 136 9.70 10.33 2.63
CA PHE A 136 8.26 10.14 2.40
C PHE A 136 7.45 11.41 2.69
N SER A 137 7.92 12.28 3.59
CA SER A 137 7.34 13.61 3.85
C SER A 137 7.43 14.58 2.68
N GLN A 138 8.25 14.27 1.67
CA GLN A 138 8.41 15.05 0.44
C GLN A 138 7.94 14.28 -0.80
N LEU A 139 7.26 13.14 -0.61
CA LEU A 139 6.72 12.37 -1.72
C LEU A 139 5.64 13.21 -2.41
N LYS A 140 5.82 13.50 -3.70
CA LYS A 140 4.80 14.13 -4.53
C LYS A 140 4.23 13.18 -5.58
N ASN A 141 5.11 12.42 -6.22
CA ASN A 141 4.78 11.53 -7.32
C ASN A 141 5.63 10.27 -7.27
N ILE A 142 5.16 9.25 -7.96
CA ILE A 142 5.88 8.01 -8.22
C ILE A 142 5.88 7.75 -9.73
N LYS A 143 6.81 6.92 -10.20
CA LYS A 143 6.76 6.40 -11.56
C LYS A 143 5.99 5.07 -11.56
N LEU A 144 4.99 4.96 -12.42
CA LEU A 144 4.19 3.75 -12.60
C LEU A 144 4.27 3.27 -14.04
N THR A 145 4.32 1.95 -14.24
CA THR A 145 4.14 1.36 -15.58
C THR A 145 2.67 1.04 -15.78
N THR A 146 2.04 1.66 -16.78
CA THR A 146 0.63 1.40 -17.13
C THR A 146 0.53 0.23 -18.08
N LEU A 147 -0.61 -0.48 -18.02
CA LEU A 147 -0.87 -1.61 -18.90
C LEU A 147 -0.75 -1.24 -20.39
N ALA A 148 -1.30 -0.08 -20.76
CA ALA A 148 -1.25 0.44 -22.11
C ALA A 148 0.17 0.78 -22.60
N ASN A 149 1.08 1.15 -21.69
CA ASN A 149 2.45 1.54 -22.03
C ASN A 149 3.48 0.41 -21.88
N ILE A 150 3.07 -0.79 -21.45
CA ILE A 150 3.98 -1.95 -21.30
C ILE A 150 4.76 -2.23 -22.59
N HIS A 151 4.07 -2.21 -23.74
CA HIS A 151 4.68 -2.48 -25.04
C HIS A 151 5.84 -1.54 -25.37
N LYS A 152 5.82 -0.30 -24.85
CA LYS A 152 6.88 0.70 -25.08
C LYS A 152 8.19 0.36 -24.40
N GLY A 153 8.16 -0.55 -23.42
CA GLY A 153 9.36 -1.05 -22.76
C GLY A 153 10.06 -2.17 -23.53
N PHE A 154 9.39 -2.78 -24.52
CA PHE A 154 9.98 -3.79 -25.38
C PHE A 154 10.78 -3.13 -26.49
N ALA A 155 11.95 -3.68 -26.76
CA ALA A 155 12.76 -3.30 -27.90
C ALA A 155 12.21 -3.91 -29.19
N THR A 156 12.41 -3.20 -30.30
CA THR A 156 12.20 -3.76 -31.63
C THR A 156 13.25 -4.83 -31.92
N THR A 157 12.82 -5.99 -32.43
CA THR A 157 13.72 -6.97 -33.05
C THR A 157 13.91 -6.62 -34.52
N THR A 158 15.16 -6.51 -34.96
CA THR A 158 15.51 -6.28 -36.36
C THR A 158 16.12 -7.53 -36.96
N LEU A 159 15.67 -7.89 -38.17
CA LEU A 159 16.35 -8.84 -39.05
C LEU A 159 17.13 -8.04 -40.09
N SER A 160 18.45 -8.13 -40.05
CA SER A 160 19.30 -7.44 -41.03
C SER A 160 19.62 -8.37 -42.21
N ILE A 161 19.54 -7.84 -43.43
CA ILE A 161 19.88 -8.52 -44.69
C ILE A 161 20.92 -7.66 -45.41
N ALA A 162 22.07 -8.24 -45.77
CA ALA A 162 23.22 -7.47 -46.24
C ALA A 162 23.16 -7.03 -47.73
N SER A 163 22.34 -7.66 -48.58
CA SER A 163 22.19 -7.29 -50.00
C SER A 163 20.91 -7.85 -50.65
N ALA A 164 20.27 -7.08 -51.55
CA ALA A 164 19.09 -7.51 -52.31
C ALA A 164 19.02 -6.89 -53.72
N THR A 165 18.74 -7.72 -54.73
CA THR A 165 18.76 -7.37 -56.17
C THR A 165 17.64 -8.01 -57.04
N GLY A 166 16.62 -8.72 -56.48
CA GLY A 166 15.42 -9.21 -57.24
C GLY A 166 14.80 -10.58 -56.82
N GLY A 167 14.00 -11.24 -57.70
CA GLY A 167 12.93 -12.24 -57.44
C GLY A 167 13.28 -13.63 -56.84
N CYS A 168 12.27 -14.48 -56.53
CA CYS A 168 12.37 -15.62 -55.58
C CYS A 168 11.79 -16.98 -56.05
N PRO A 169 12.41 -17.71 -57.00
CA PRO A 169 12.05 -19.10 -57.28
C PRO A 169 12.61 -20.08 -56.22
N ASN A 170 11.77 -20.56 -55.29
CA ASN A 170 12.12 -21.71 -54.43
C ASN A 170 10.90 -22.66 -54.23
N ALA A 171 11.06 -23.93 -54.59
CA ALA A 171 10.03 -24.97 -54.51
C ALA A 171 10.46 -26.20 -53.70
N GLN A 172 11.55 -26.10 -52.93
CA GLN A 172 12.11 -27.21 -52.15
C GLN A 172 11.64 -27.18 -50.69
N ALA A 173 11.78 -28.33 -50.00
CA ALA A 173 11.61 -28.39 -48.55
C ALA A 173 12.76 -27.63 -47.86
N VAL A 174 12.43 -26.70 -46.96
CA VAL A 174 13.39 -25.76 -46.38
C VAL A 174 13.17 -25.62 -44.86
N THR A 175 14.25 -25.41 -44.12
CA THR A 175 14.24 -25.43 -42.65
C THR A 175 14.64 -24.11 -42.00
N ASP A 176 15.34 -23.22 -42.69
CA ASP A 176 15.83 -21.94 -42.17
C ASP A 176 15.62 -20.81 -43.20
N ILE A 177 15.80 -19.56 -42.79
CA ILE A 177 15.66 -18.33 -43.59
C ILE A 177 16.62 -18.35 -44.75
N GLN A 178 17.86 -18.81 -44.54
CA GLN A 178 18.85 -18.92 -45.60
C GLN A 178 18.38 -19.87 -46.70
N SER A 179 17.93 -21.07 -46.36
CA SER A 179 17.41 -22.06 -47.32
C SER A 179 16.08 -21.61 -47.94
N ARG A 180 15.19 -20.94 -47.18
CA ARG A 180 13.95 -20.34 -47.69
C ARG A 180 14.21 -19.27 -48.75
N LEU A 181 15.26 -18.47 -48.56
CA LEU A 181 15.64 -17.38 -49.45
C LEU A 181 16.75 -17.74 -50.43
N ALA A 182 17.24 -18.99 -50.47
CA ALA A 182 18.36 -19.39 -51.33
C ALA A 182 18.10 -19.20 -52.84
N GLY A 183 16.84 -19.16 -53.26
CA GLY A 183 16.43 -18.83 -54.63
C GLY A 183 16.02 -17.37 -54.84
N CYS A 184 15.98 -16.56 -53.78
CA CYS A 184 15.73 -15.13 -53.88
C CYS A 184 16.98 -14.41 -54.36
N GLN A 185 16.86 -13.47 -55.30
CA GLN A 185 17.93 -12.49 -55.54
C GLN A 185 18.00 -11.45 -54.40
N ILE A 186 17.38 -11.72 -53.25
CA ILE A 186 17.75 -11.18 -51.95
C ILE A 186 18.87 -12.10 -51.47
N ALA A 187 20.15 -11.73 -51.66
CA ALA A 187 21.34 -12.59 -51.54
C ALA A 187 21.80 -13.35 -52.81
N ALA A 188 22.07 -12.66 -53.91
CA ALA A 188 22.81 -13.25 -55.05
C ALA A 188 24.25 -13.72 -54.68
N ALA A 189 24.72 -13.46 -53.45
CA ALA A 189 25.99 -13.93 -52.93
C ALA A 189 25.78 -15.15 -52.01
N THR A 190 26.60 -16.19 -52.20
CA THR A 190 26.62 -17.48 -51.50
C THR A 190 26.89 -17.40 -49.98
N THR A 191 26.93 -16.21 -49.38
CA THR A 191 27.37 -15.95 -48.00
C THR A 191 26.53 -14.93 -47.23
N THR A 192 25.32 -14.56 -47.69
CA THR A 192 24.48 -13.61 -46.94
C THR A 192 24.08 -14.17 -45.57
N THR A 193 24.44 -13.41 -44.52
CA THR A 193 24.12 -13.73 -43.14
C THR A 193 22.82 -13.05 -42.72
N TYR A 194 21.96 -13.82 -42.04
CA TYR A 194 20.72 -13.34 -41.44
C TYR A 194 20.90 -13.25 -39.94
N ALA A 195 20.94 -12.02 -39.42
CA ALA A 195 21.17 -11.79 -38.00
C ALA A 195 19.93 -11.16 -37.36
N PHE A 196 19.41 -11.82 -36.33
CA PHE A 196 18.43 -11.22 -35.43
C PHE A 196 19.17 -10.43 -34.37
N SER A 197 18.80 -9.16 -34.23
CA SER A 197 19.22 -8.32 -33.12
C SER A 197 17.99 -7.80 -32.41
N THR A 198 17.93 -8.01 -31.11
CA THR A 198 16.91 -7.41 -30.24
C THR A 198 17.63 -6.53 -29.24
N LEU A 199 17.34 -5.23 -29.26
CA LEU A 199 17.94 -4.33 -28.27
C LEU A 199 17.46 -4.70 -26.86
N LYS A 200 18.20 -4.24 -25.86
CA LYS A 200 17.81 -4.44 -24.47
C LYS A 200 16.53 -3.66 -24.16
N ALA A 201 15.55 -4.32 -23.54
CA ALA A 201 14.34 -3.67 -23.04
C ALA A 201 14.68 -2.58 -22.01
N THR A 202 13.96 -1.46 -22.04
CA THR A 202 14.13 -0.36 -21.08
C THR A 202 12.79 0.01 -20.45
N SER A 203 12.78 0.39 -19.17
CA SER A 203 11.52 0.69 -18.48
C SER A 203 11.03 2.12 -18.71
N ASP A 204 11.91 3.01 -19.17
CA ASP A 204 11.71 4.46 -19.09
C ASP A 204 10.57 4.94 -19.98
N LYS A 205 10.44 4.34 -21.17
CA LYS A 205 9.38 4.66 -22.13
C LYS A 205 8.00 4.12 -21.73
N GLY A 206 7.98 3.12 -20.84
CA GLY A 206 6.75 2.52 -20.32
C GLY A 206 6.22 3.18 -19.05
N GLN A 207 7.04 4.00 -18.39
CA GLN A 207 6.71 4.66 -17.14
C GLN A 207 5.96 5.97 -17.39
N ILE A 208 4.95 6.21 -16.55
CA ILE A 208 4.29 7.52 -16.42
C ILE A 208 4.62 8.10 -15.07
N LYS A 209 4.63 9.44 -15.00
CA LYS A 209 4.61 10.14 -13.72
C LYS A 209 3.19 10.09 -13.17
N ALA A 210 3.05 9.60 -11.95
CA ALA A 210 1.79 9.48 -11.24
C ALA A 210 1.84 10.35 -9.98
N ASP A 211 1.15 11.49 -10.00
CA ASP A 211 1.06 12.38 -8.85
C ASP A 211 0.19 11.74 -7.74
N ILE A 212 0.75 11.68 -6.53
CA ILE A 212 0.11 11.12 -5.32
C ILE A 212 -0.42 12.25 -4.45
N PHE A 213 0.36 13.33 -4.34
CA PHE A 213 0.04 14.51 -3.54
C PHE A 213 0.06 15.78 -4.40
N ASP A 214 -0.71 16.80 -4.02
CA ASP A 214 -0.74 18.09 -4.74
C ASP A 214 0.60 18.84 -4.62
N ALA A 215 1.29 18.70 -3.49
CA ALA A 215 2.57 19.32 -3.18
C ALA A 215 3.56 18.33 -2.53
N ALA A 216 4.85 18.63 -2.62
CA ALA A 216 5.93 17.83 -2.03
C ALA A 216 6.12 18.19 -0.53
N THR A 217 5.06 18.10 0.27
CA THR A 217 5.06 18.49 1.69
C THR A 217 4.28 17.50 2.54
N GLU A 218 4.66 17.40 3.82
CA GLU A 218 4.18 16.35 4.74
C GLU A 218 2.66 16.39 5.00
N ASN A 219 2.04 17.56 4.83
CA ASN A 219 0.61 17.78 5.07
C ASN A 219 -0.18 18.00 3.77
N SER A 220 0.40 17.68 2.60
CA SER A 220 -0.31 17.83 1.34
C SER A 220 -1.51 16.89 1.25
N ASP A 221 -2.57 17.35 0.61
CA ASP A 221 -3.69 16.50 0.27
C ASP A 221 -3.36 15.55 -0.88
N CYS A 222 -4.15 14.47 -0.97
CA CYS A 222 -4.11 13.61 -2.14
C CYS A 222 -4.38 14.43 -3.39
N HIS A 223 -3.62 14.12 -4.44
CA HIS A 223 -3.70 14.84 -5.70
C HIS A 223 -5.15 14.93 -6.19
N LYS A 224 -5.55 16.10 -6.71
CA LYS A 224 -6.94 16.39 -7.12
C LYS A 224 -7.59 15.30 -7.99
N THR A 225 -6.81 14.62 -8.84
CA THR A 225 -7.32 13.58 -9.77
C THR A 225 -7.67 12.26 -9.09
N ILE A 226 -7.16 12.01 -7.88
CA ILE A 226 -7.39 10.76 -7.13
C ILE A 226 -8.16 10.99 -5.83
N ARG A 227 -8.33 12.25 -5.42
CA ARG A 227 -9.03 12.61 -4.18
C ARG A 227 -10.47 12.09 -4.15
N ASN A 228 -11.20 12.27 -5.25
CA ASN A 228 -12.59 11.84 -5.43
C ASN A 228 -12.65 10.75 -6.49
N LEU A 229 -11.94 9.65 -6.24
CA LEU A 229 -11.82 8.56 -7.21
C LEU A 229 -13.15 7.84 -7.40
N LEU A 230 -13.62 7.73 -8.65
CA LEU A 230 -14.81 6.95 -9.00
C LEU A 230 -14.54 5.45 -8.85
N GLU A 231 -15.58 4.66 -8.57
CA GLU A 231 -15.46 3.21 -8.37
C GLU A 231 -14.91 2.47 -9.60
N ASN A 232 -15.26 2.95 -10.80
CA ASN A 232 -14.81 2.41 -12.08
C ASN A 232 -13.41 2.88 -12.51
N ALA A 233 -12.69 3.61 -11.66
CA ALA A 233 -11.36 4.08 -11.99
C ALA A 233 -10.39 2.91 -12.29
N GLY A 234 -9.43 3.19 -13.18
CA GLY A 234 -8.40 2.26 -13.57
C GLY A 234 -7.48 1.84 -12.41
N PRO A 235 -6.77 0.71 -12.57
CA PRO A 235 -5.94 0.13 -11.50
C PRO A 235 -4.81 1.06 -11.05
N GLU A 236 -4.26 1.89 -11.93
CA GLU A 236 -3.21 2.86 -11.60
C GLU A 236 -3.73 3.96 -10.68
N ALA A 237 -4.91 4.52 -10.96
CA ALA A 237 -5.51 5.55 -10.12
C ALA A 237 -5.94 4.99 -8.75
N LYS A 238 -6.42 3.74 -8.71
CA LYS A 238 -6.69 3.00 -7.47
C LYS A 238 -5.41 2.80 -6.64
N LEU A 239 -4.31 2.44 -7.28
CA LEU A 239 -3.00 2.34 -6.62
C LEU A 239 -2.55 3.69 -6.05
N GLN A 240 -2.63 4.76 -6.84
CA GLN A 240 -2.27 6.11 -6.38
C GLN A 240 -3.08 6.52 -5.15
N LYS A 241 -4.41 6.30 -5.19
CA LYS A 241 -5.31 6.61 -4.08
C LYS A 241 -4.97 5.80 -2.83
N ALA A 242 -4.78 4.49 -2.98
CA ALA A 242 -4.43 3.61 -1.86
C ALA A 242 -3.08 4.00 -1.22
N ILE A 243 -2.08 4.39 -2.01
CA ILE A 243 -0.80 4.90 -1.49
C ILE A 243 -1.01 6.21 -0.73
N CYS A 244 -1.76 7.16 -1.31
CA CYS A 244 -2.03 8.43 -0.63
C CYS A 244 -2.75 8.21 0.71
N ASP A 245 -3.83 7.42 0.70
CA ASP A 245 -4.63 7.15 1.90
C ASP A 245 -3.81 6.41 2.97
N GLY A 246 -3.00 5.43 2.55
CA GLY A 246 -2.07 4.74 3.45
C GLY A 246 -1.06 5.69 4.09
N LEU A 247 -0.45 6.59 3.32
CA LEU A 247 0.53 7.55 3.83
C LEU A 247 -0.09 8.67 4.68
N LYS A 248 -1.31 9.10 4.36
CA LYS A 248 -2.07 10.08 5.16
C LYS A 248 -2.69 9.48 6.42
N THR A 249 -2.88 8.16 6.45
CA THR A 249 -3.35 7.47 7.66
C THR A 249 -2.29 7.63 8.72
N LYS A 250 -2.59 8.50 9.69
CA LYS A 250 -1.76 8.65 10.89
C LYS A 250 -1.98 7.44 11.76
N GLN A 251 -0.94 7.02 12.49
CA GLN A 251 -1.15 6.13 13.61
C GLN A 251 -2.16 6.82 14.55
N PRO A 252 -3.23 6.11 14.94
CA PRO A 252 -4.12 6.66 15.93
C PRO A 252 -3.31 6.98 17.18
N VAL A 253 -3.71 8.04 17.87
CA VAL A 253 -3.14 8.41 19.16
C VAL A 253 -4.29 8.45 20.15
N VAL A 254 -4.09 7.83 21.29
CA VAL A 254 -5.07 7.82 22.38
C VAL A 254 -4.45 8.42 23.62
N GLN A 255 -5.24 9.19 24.35
CA GLN A 255 -4.79 9.83 25.57
C GLN A 255 -4.62 8.76 26.66
N PRO A 256 -3.46 8.68 27.33
CA PRO A 256 -3.26 7.76 28.43
C PRO A 256 -4.30 8.04 29.53
N LEU A 257 -4.76 6.98 30.18
CA LEU A 257 -5.66 7.09 31.33
C LEU A 257 -4.85 7.08 32.63
N ARG A 258 -3.71 6.34 32.65
CA ARG A 258 -2.71 6.50 33.68
C ARG A 258 -2.29 7.96 33.81
N ARG A 259 -2.18 8.45 35.04
CA ARG A 259 -1.88 9.85 35.40
C ARG A 259 -2.97 10.88 35.05
N SER A 260 -4.19 10.47 34.75
CA SER A 260 -5.31 11.41 34.66
C SER A 260 -5.55 12.06 36.02
N SER A 261 -5.60 13.40 36.08
CA SER A 261 -5.94 14.12 37.31
C SER A 261 -7.44 14.08 37.57
N GLY A 262 -7.85 14.29 38.83
CA GLY A 262 -9.26 14.48 39.18
C GLY A 262 -9.93 15.59 38.36
N ASP A 263 -9.20 16.65 37.99
CA ASP A 263 -9.69 17.69 37.07
C ASP A 263 -9.97 17.14 35.67
N SER A 264 -9.05 16.35 35.11
CA SER A 264 -9.24 15.76 33.79
C SER A 264 -10.39 14.73 33.77
N LEU A 265 -10.51 13.92 34.83
CA LEU A 265 -11.57 12.91 34.97
C LEU A 265 -12.94 13.57 35.19
N ALA A 266 -12.99 14.64 35.99
CA ALA A 266 -14.21 15.40 36.20
C ALA A 266 -14.68 16.13 34.95
N ALA A 267 -13.83 16.36 33.95
CA ALA A 267 -14.24 16.92 32.67
C ALA A 267 -14.85 15.87 31.73
N LEU A 268 -14.67 14.57 32.00
CA LEU A 268 -15.16 13.50 31.14
C LEU A 268 -16.65 13.27 31.38
N HIS A 269 -17.43 13.44 30.31
CA HIS A 269 -18.87 13.20 30.29
C HIS A 269 -19.24 11.77 30.71
N SER A 270 -18.45 10.78 30.27
CA SER A 270 -18.59 9.37 30.63
C SER A 270 -18.47 9.15 32.14
N ILE A 271 -17.44 9.72 32.77
CA ILE A 271 -17.22 9.62 34.23
C ILE A 271 -18.33 10.33 35.00
N GLN A 272 -18.76 11.52 34.57
CA GLN A 272 -19.86 12.25 35.18
C GLN A 272 -21.16 11.42 35.16
N LEU A 273 -21.57 10.90 34.00
CA LEU A 273 -22.77 10.06 33.87
C LEU A 273 -22.67 8.79 34.71
N PHE A 274 -21.52 8.12 34.66
CA PHE A 274 -21.33 6.87 35.37
C PHE A 274 -21.48 7.07 36.88
N ILE A 275 -20.78 8.05 37.43
CA ILE A 275 -20.80 8.34 38.87
C ILE A 275 -22.17 8.83 39.31
N ARG A 276 -22.82 9.71 38.51
CA ARG A 276 -24.20 10.13 38.78
C ARG A 276 -25.14 8.94 38.91
N ASN A 277 -25.06 7.99 37.97
CA ASN A 277 -25.97 6.85 37.93
C ASN A 277 -25.63 5.79 39.00
N CYS A 278 -24.37 5.71 39.44
CA CYS A 278 -23.93 4.71 40.40
C CYS A 278 -24.12 5.16 41.87
N ASP A 279 -23.80 6.41 42.20
CA ASP A 279 -23.86 6.93 43.56
C ASP A 279 -25.28 7.47 43.85
N ALA A 280 -26.00 6.83 44.78
CA ALA A 280 -27.40 7.15 45.09
C ALA A 280 -27.60 8.63 45.49
N ASP A 281 -26.61 9.25 46.16
CA ASP A 281 -26.68 10.65 46.57
C ASP A 281 -26.58 11.62 45.38
N LEU A 282 -26.11 11.14 44.23
CA LEU A 282 -25.89 11.91 43.02
C LEU A 282 -26.91 11.61 41.93
N GLN A 283 -27.70 10.53 42.06
CA GLN A 283 -28.73 10.13 41.09
C GLN A 283 -29.83 11.18 40.90
N SER A 284 -30.11 11.98 41.94
CA SER A 284 -31.11 13.06 41.87
C SER A 284 -30.66 14.28 41.04
N ASN A 285 -29.41 14.29 40.54
CA ASN A 285 -28.92 15.36 39.66
C ASN A 285 -29.48 15.16 38.23
N ALA A 286 -30.53 15.90 37.88
CA ALA A 286 -31.23 15.74 36.60
C ALA A 286 -30.29 15.92 35.39
N ASP A 287 -29.36 16.88 35.47
CA ASP A 287 -28.31 17.11 34.48
C ASP A 287 -26.92 16.90 35.08
N ALA A 288 -26.16 15.96 34.53
CA ALA A 288 -24.79 15.65 34.96
C ALA A 288 -23.73 16.58 34.34
N HIS A 289 -24.12 17.42 33.37
CA HIS A 289 -23.19 18.10 32.46
C HIS A 289 -23.26 19.61 32.54
N SER A 290 -24.45 20.17 32.77
CA SER A 290 -24.64 21.61 32.84
C SER A 290 -25.41 22.05 34.10
N GLY A 291 -25.15 23.29 34.51
CA GLY A 291 -25.81 23.91 35.66
C GLY A 291 -25.22 23.60 37.04
N PRO A 292 -25.84 24.11 38.12
CA PRO A 292 -25.29 24.05 39.47
C PRO A 292 -25.10 22.64 40.03
N GLN A 293 -25.94 21.69 39.63
CA GLN A 293 -25.84 20.28 40.03
C GLN A 293 -24.65 19.58 39.37
N ALA A 294 -24.39 19.85 38.09
CA ALA A 294 -23.21 19.36 37.38
C ALA A 294 -21.90 19.88 38.01
N GLU A 295 -21.86 21.14 38.47
CA GLU A 295 -20.68 21.69 39.15
C GLU A 295 -20.43 21.03 40.52
N LYS A 296 -21.49 20.68 41.26
CA LYS A 296 -21.37 19.88 42.49
C LYS A 296 -20.80 18.49 42.19
N LEU A 297 -21.31 17.83 41.16
CA LEU A 297 -20.80 16.52 40.70
C LEU A 297 -19.33 16.60 40.27
N LYS A 298 -18.95 17.59 39.46
CA LYS A 298 -17.56 17.80 39.05
C LYS A 298 -16.65 18.02 40.26
N ARG A 299 -17.07 18.82 41.25
CA ARG A 299 -16.30 19.04 42.47
C ARG A 299 -16.11 17.75 43.27
N TYR A 300 -17.17 16.96 43.43
CA TYR A 300 -17.09 15.65 44.05
C TYR A 300 -16.07 14.75 43.35
N ILE A 301 -16.14 14.64 42.02
CA ILE A 301 -15.23 13.82 41.21
C ILE A 301 -13.78 14.30 41.36
N LYS A 302 -13.55 15.62 41.29
CA LYS A 302 -12.23 16.23 41.47
C LYS A 302 -11.63 15.86 42.83
N GLU A 303 -12.39 16.05 43.90
CA GLU A 303 -11.91 15.78 45.26
C GLU A 303 -11.69 14.29 45.50
N ALA A 304 -12.61 13.45 45.03
CA ALA A 304 -12.56 12.00 45.20
C ALA A 304 -11.32 11.39 44.56
N TYR A 305 -11.01 11.76 43.30
CA TYR A 305 -9.80 11.29 42.60
C TYR A 305 -8.52 12.05 43.00
N LYS A 306 -8.60 13.09 43.84
CA LYS A 306 -7.43 13.81 44.39
C LYS A 306 -7.05 13.29 45.78
N LYS A 307 -8.02 12.94 46.63
CA LYS A 307 -7.81 12.42 47.99
C LYS A 307 -7.51 10.92 48.01
N HIS A 308 -8.11 10.16 47.10
CA HIS A 308 -7.82 8.75 47.00
C HIS A 308 -6.68 8.57 46.01
N THR A 309 -5.53 8.14 46.53
CA THR A 309 -4.45 7.51 45.76
C THR A 309 -4.95 6.17 45.21
N TYR A 310 -6.01 6.19 44.39
CA TYR A 310 -6.11 5.22 43.32
C TYR A 310 -4.75 5.33 42.62
N ARG A 311 -3.96 4.26 42.56
CA ARG A 311 -2.71 4.29 41.79
C ARG A 311 -3.10 4.46 40.31
N ILE A 312 -3.32 5.70 39.90
CA ILE A 312 -3.51 6.13 38.50
C ILE A 312 -2.14 6.16 37.83
#